data_AF-A0A0C9ZUZ3-F1
#
_entry.id   AF-A0A0C9ZUZ3-F1
#
_cell.length_a   1.000
_cell.length_b   1.000
_cell.length_c   1.000
_cell.angle_alpha   90.00
_cell.angle_beta   90.00
_cell.angle_gamma   90.00
#
_symmetry.space_group_name_H-M   'P 1'
#
loop_
_entity.id
_entity.type
_entity.pdbx_description
1 polymer ?
#
loop_
_entity_poly.entity_id
_entity_poly.type
_entity_poly.pdbx_seq_one_letter_code
_entity_poly.pdbx_strand_id
1 'polypeptide(L)'
;MWCFIPFLTLLSPAIAGVQEIWWNVTYVQNANPDGLFERRVIGVNGSWPPPPIEVNTSDSLLVHVTNSIDKPATLHHHGMFFNSTSWMDGAMSVSQCGIPPGQTFDYVVPINSSGQSGTYWAHGHSNGIYVDGLRTPLLLHSPNETYAADYDAEFTVVLSDWYHNEQPALLNSFINIANPGGAEPIPDAALIYFSQNGSYLAPISGSHPSPVTSAVGFNENATLPFQPGKTYRLRVINMGAFAGFFFWIDGHQMRIIEADGTDTQEQPVDMLSLSVAQRYSVLVTARNDTSSNWAIHANMDTTMFDKVPSTLSPNITSTITYSSSSNLTNLTTVSSYTMVNDSALIPTIISPALPPTNTVELEFNFETMSDGTNHGFFNDLVYNLPVVPAIMSVLSLGDNATSSVAYGPYSFVFNYGDVVDLVVKNGDTNQHPFHMHGYSMQIVNKATDYTSDDPSLNPPLVEGQVNPMRRDTVTIPGGGSVTLRIVADNPGAWLFHCHIEWHLESGLAVQFITAPLEAQERAQGRVPSFMYEQCAALGMPTVGNAAGHADPSDLSGLPLGPWLQKLGWLPKGIWAMAGCVLTAVIGIVTVMWYAMGGSITEEEMEEEARKRIEEKERKGKFFGLIKRKS
;
A
#
# COMPACT_ATOMS: atom_id res chain seq x y z
N MET A 1 -35.23 27.51 -58.28
CA MET A 1 -34.24 26.46 -57.93
C MET A 1 -33.17 27.14 -57.09
N TRP A 2 -33.23 27.00 -55.77
CA TRP A 2 -32.24 27.54 -54.85
C TRP A 2 -31.13 26.50 -54.69
N CYS A 3 -29.91 26.84 -55.11
CA CYS A 3 -28.76 25.95 -55.01
C CYS A 3 -28.20 26.03 -53.59
N PHE A 4 -28.36 24.95 -52.83
CA PHE A 4 -27.67 24.75 -51.55
C PHE A 4 -26.17 24.56 -51.81
N ILE A 5 -25.34 25.39 -51.18
CA ILE A 5 -23.89 25.18 -51.07
C ILE A 5 -23.68 24.45 -49.74
N PRO A 6 -23.13 23.22 -49.71
CA PRO A 6 -22.81 22.55 -48.46
C PRO A 6 -21.58 23.21 -47.85
N PHE A 7 -21.71 23.70 -46.62
CA PHE A 7 -20.59 24.05 -45.76
C PHE A 7 -19.86 22.75 -45.41
N LEU A 8 -18.70 22.50 -46.02
CA LEU A 8 -17.76 21.51 -45.50
C LEU A 8 -17.22 22.06 -44.18
N THR A 9 -17.62 21.45 -43.07
CA THR A 9 -16.93 21.60 -41.78
C THR A 9 -15.53 21.01 -41.93
N LEU A 10 -14.52 21.88 -41.86
CA LEU A 10 -13.13 21.48 -41.69
C LEU A 10 -12.98 20.84 -40.31
N LEU A 11 -13.13 19.51 -40.24
CA LEU A 11 -12.62 18.71 -39.14
C LEU A 11 -11.10 18.86 -39.16
N SER A 12 -10.55 19.65 -38.23
CA SER A 12 -9.12 19.59 -37.95
C SER A 12 -8.81 18.20 -37.43
N PRO A 13 -7.92 17.42 -38.07
CA PRO A 13 -7.49 16.16 -37.49
C PRO A 13 -6.81 16.47 -36.15
N ALA A 14 -7.32 15.91 -35.06
CA ALA A 14 -6.60 15.88 -33.80
C ALA A 14 -5.35 15.01 -34.03
N ILE A 15 -4.20 15.64 -34.15
CA ILE A 15 -2.91 14.95 -34.22
C ILE A 15 -2.65 14.44 -32.81
N ALA A 16 -2.59 13.12 -32.63
CA ALA A 16 -2.18 12.52 -31.35
C ALA A 16 -0.78 13.05 -30.98
N GLY A 17 -0.69 13.76 -29.86
CA GLY A 17 0.57 14.29 -29.35
C GLY A 17 1.34 13.26 -28.53
N VAL A 18 2.63 13.50 -28.32
CA VAL A 18 3.40 12.87 -27.25
C VAL A 18 3.71 13.96 -26.23
N GLN A 19 3.23 13.78 -25.01
CA GLN A 19 3.62 14.60 -23.86
C GLN A 19 4.83 13.95 -23.22
N GLU A 20 5.95 14.66 -23.25
CA GLU A 20 7.25 14.15 -22.84
C GLU A 20 7.69 14.85 -21.55
N ILE A 21 8.13 14.08 -20.55
CA ILE A 21 8.61 14.59 -19.26
C ILE A 21 9.94 13.96 -18.88
N TRP A 22 10.84 14.77 -18.31
CA TRP A 22 12.17 14.33 -17.86
C TRP A 22 12.26 14.44 -16.35
N TRP A 23 12.35 13.28 -15.71
CA TRP A 23 12.41 13.17 -14.26
C TRP A 23 13.72 12.55 -13.83
N ASN A 24 14.51 13.35 -13.13
CA ASN A 24 15.67 12.88 -12.40
C ASN A 24 15.29 12.57 -10.95
N VAL A 25 15.11 11.29 -10.62
CA VAL A 25 14.79 10.81 -9.27
C VAL A 25 15.99 11.07 -8.37
N THR A 26 15.81 11.90 -7.35
CA THR A 26 16.89 12.44 -6.52
C THR A 26 16.50 12.49 -5.06
N TYR A 27 17.49 12.45 -4.18
CA TYR A 27 17.29 12.80 -2.77
C TYR A 27 17.11 14.32 -2.61
N VAL A 28 16.09 14.72 -1.86
CA VAL A 28 15.86 16.10 -1.43
C VAL A 28 15.96 16.14 0.09
N GLN A 29 16.82 17.00 0.62
CA GLN A 29 17.07 17.11 2.06
C GLN A 29 16.08 18.08 2.70
N ASN A 30 15.85 17.96 4.01
CA ASN A 30 15.14 18.95 4.83
C ASN A 30 13.69 19.25 4.39
N ALA A 31 13.00 18.27 3.82
CA ALA A 31 11.56 18.37 3.60
C ALA A 31 10.84 18.35 4.95
N ASN A 32 9.93 19.30 5.15
CA ASN A 32 9.16 19.43 6.38
C ASN A 32 7.74 19.93 6.04
N PRO A 33 6.86 19.03 5.54
CA PRO A 33 5.51 19.39 5.11
C PRO A 33 4.53 19.56 6.27
N ASP A 34 4.78 18.92 7.42
CA ASP A 34 3.94 19.01 8.61
C ASP A 34 4.38 20.11 9.60
N GLY A 35 5.53 20.74 9.36
CA GLY A 35 6.11 21.78 10.21
C GLY A 35 6.76 21.25 11.49
N LEU A 36 6.87 19.92 11.66
CA LEU A 36 7.33 19.29 12.90
C LEU A 36 8.75 18.73 12.79
N PHE A 37 9.10 18.12 11.65
CA PHE A 37 10.38 17.42 11.50
C PHE A 37 10.94 17.52 10.09
N GLU A 38 12.22 17.89 9.98
CA GLU A 38 12.95 17.88 8.72
C GLU A 38 13.49 16.47 8.42
N ARG A 39 13.09 15.88 7.29
CA ARG A 39 13.65 14.62 6.81
C ARG A 39 14.10 14.67 5.36
N ARG A 40 14.92 13.69 4.98
CA ARG A 40 15.26 13.41 3.59
C ARG A 40 14.09 12.71 2.91
N VAL A 41 13.82 13.08 1.67
CA VAL A 41 12.78 12.50 0.81
C VAL A 41 13.34 12.14 -0.56
N ILE A 42 12.57 11.39 -1.32
CA ILE A 42 12.81 11.11 -2.73
C ILE A 42 11.86 11.99 -3.55
N GLY A 43 12.45 12.85 -4.38
CA GLY A 43 11.74 13.76 -5.26
C GLY A 43 12.22 13.63 -6.70
N VAL A 44 11.83 14.58 -7.54
CA VAL A 44 12.29 14.66 -8.93
C VAL A 44 12.90 16.03 -9.22
N ASN A 45 13.98 16.04 -9.99
CA ASN A 45 14.71 17.25 -10.40
C ASN A 45 15.13 18.14 -9.22
N GLY A 46 15.48 17.54 -8.07
CA GLY A 46 15.87 18.26 -6.85
C GLY A 46 14.71 18.94 -6.10
N SER A 47 13.46 18.63 -6.46
CA SER A 47 12.24 19.20 -5.85
C SER A 47 11.34 18.11 -5.28
N TRP A 48 10.61 18.46 -4.23
CA TRP A 48 9.60 17.61 -3.63
C TRP A 48 8.41 18.46 -3.15
N PRO A 49 7.14 18.02 -3.32
CA PRO A 49 6.71 16.79 -4.00
C PRO A 49 7.07 16.74 -5.50
N PRO A 50 7.02 15.57 -6.17
CA PRO A 50 7.07 15.51 -7.62
C PRO A 50 5.86 16.23 -8.27
N PRO A 51 6.04 16.98 -9.38
CA PRO A 51 4.95 17.75 -10.02
C PRO A 51 3.76 16.87 -10.43
N PRO A 52 2.51 17.36 -10.31
CA PRO A 52 1.33 16.70 -10.86
C PRO A 52 1.45 16.55 -12.37
N ILE A 53 1.02 15.40 -12.91
CA ILE A 53 0.96 15.16 -14.35
C ILE A 53 -0.49 15.32 -14.80
N GLU A 54 -0.71 16.13 -15.84
CA GLU A 54 -2.00 16.23 -16.53
C GLU A 54 -1.78 16.01 -18.02
N VAL A 55 -2.58 15.12 -18.62
CA VAL A 55 -2.45 14.69 -20.02
C VAL A 55 -3.84 14.58 -20.65
N ASN A 56 -3.97 14.95 -21.93
CA ASN A 56 -5.21 14.70 -22.67
C ASN A 56 -5.28 13.24 -23.12
N THR A 57 -6.49 12.67 -23.15
CA THR A 57 -6.69 11.28 -23.62
C THR A 57 -6.36 11.06 -25.10
N SER A 58 -6.08 12.12 -25.87
CA SER A 58 -5.58 12.01 -27.25
C SER A 58 -4.07 11.75 -27.34
N ASP A 59 -3.33 11.96 -26.26
CA ASP A 59 -1.88 12.01 -26.26
C ASP A 59 -1.28 10.76 -25.59
N SER A 60 -0.05 10.40 -25.94
CA SER A 60 0.75 9.44 -25.16
C SER A 60 1.61 10.18 -24.15
N LEU A 61 1.88 9.58 -22.99
CA LEU A 61 2.82 10.12 -22.02
C LEU A 61 4.13 9.33 -22.11
N LEU A 62 5.24 10.05 -22.33
CA LEU A 62 6.60 9.52 -22.30
C LEU A 62 7.34 10.10 -21.09
N VAL A 63 7.72 9.23 -20.15
CA VAL A 63 8.44 9.63 -18.93
C VAL A 63 9.87 9.11 -18.99
N HIS A 64 10.84 10.01 -19.15
CA HIS A 64 12.26 9.71 -19.04
C HIS A 64 12.68 9.73 -17.57
N VAL A 65 12.74 8.56 -16.94
CA VAL A 65 13.08 8.41 -15.52
C VAL A 65 14.57 8.11 -15.40
N THR A 66 15.35 9.10 -15.00
CA THR A 66 16.75 8.93 -14.62
C THR A 66 16.85 8.67 -13.13
N ASN A 67 17.47 7.56 -12.74
CA ASN A 67 17.68 7.23 -11.33
C ASN A 67 19.00 7.82 -10.83
N SER A 68 18.95 8.86 -9.99
CA SER A 68 20.15 9.41 -9.31
C SER A 68 20.22 9.10 -7.81
N ILE A 69 19.39 8.18 -7.31
CA ILE A 69 19.52 7.66 -5.95
C ILE A 69 20.43 6.41 -5.94
N ASP A 70 20.81 5.94 -4.75
CA ASP A 70 21.81 4.88 -4.55
C ASP A 70 21.23 3.45 -4.56
N LYS A 71 19.93 3.32 -4.87
CA LYS A 71 19.22 2.04 -4.97
C LYS A 71 18.41 1.95 -6.27
N PRO A 72 18.09 0.73 -6.76
CA PRO A 72 17.21 0.57 -7.91
C PRO A 72 15.85 1.22 -7.66
N ALA A 73 15.30 1.86 -8.68
CA ALA A 73 14.02 2.55 -8.62
C ALA A 73 13.12 2.13 -9.79
N THR A 74 11.81 2.14 -9.58
CA THR A 74 10.82 2.00 -10.64
C THR A 74 9.74 3.08 -10.51
N LEU A 75 8.92 3.23 -11.54
CA LEU A 75 7.75 4.11 -11.52
C LEU A 75 6.53 3.34 -12.04
N HIS A 76 5.54 3.14 -11.17
CA HIS A 76 4.25 2.58 -11.51
C HIS A 76 3.23 3.68 -11.76
N HIS A 77 2.39 3.51 -12.78
CA HIS A 77 1.29 4.40 -13.10
C HIS A 77 -0.02 3.73 -12.67
N HIS A 78 -0.41 3.99 -11.42
CA HIS A 78 -1.49 3.33 -10.73
C HIS A 78 -2.81 3.39 -11.49
N GLY A 79 -3.37 2.21 -11.77
CA GLY A 79 -4.64 2.04 -12.49
C GLY A 79 -4.54 2.10 -14.01
N MET A 80 -3.36 2.39 -14.59
CA MET A 80 -3.18 2.33 -16.04
C MET A 80 -3.12 0.88 -16.53
N PHE A 81 -3.78 0.58 -17.64
CA PHE A 81 -3.93 -0.81 -18.10
C PHE A 81 -2.69 -1.40 -18.76
N PHE A 82 -1.80 -0.57 -19.33
CA PHE A 82 -0.63 -1.04 -20.09
C PHE A 82 -0.94 -2.20 -21.04
N ASN A 83 -2.00 -2.06 -21.85
CA ASN A 83 -2.56 -3.16 -22.62
C ASN A 83 -1.48 -3.87 -23.46
N SER A 84 -1.21 -5.15 -23.17
CA SER A 84 -0.18 -5.97 -23.82
C SER A 84 1.25 -5.40 -23.76
N THR A 85 1.51 -4.51 -22.81
CA THR A 85 2.80 -3.81 -22.59
C THR A 85 3.17 -3.82 -21.12
N SER A 86 2.84 -4.91 -20.41
CA SER A 86 3.08 -5.06 -18.96
C SER A 86 4.53 -4.78 -18.53
N TRP A 87 5.54 -4.89 -19.40
CA TRP A 87 6.91 -4.47 -19.09
C TRP A 87 7.10 -2.96 -18.85
N MET A 88 6.09 -2.14 -19.14
CA MET A 88 6.04 -0.69 -18.83
C MET A 88 5.30 -0.38 -17.52
N ASP A 89 4.79 -1.41 -16.82
CA ASP A 89 3.92 -1.24 -15.66
C ASP A 89 4.63 -0.66 -14.43
N GLY A 90 5.91 -1.00 -14.19
CA GLY A 90 6.69 -0.42 -13.09
C GLY A 90 6.83 -1.29 -11.83
N ALA A 91 6.07 -2.38 -11.68
CA ALA A 91 6.26 -3.33 -10.57
C ALA A 91 7.62 -4.06 -10.60
N MET A 92 8.48 -3.82 -9.60
CA MET A 92 9.79 -4.46 -9.48
C MET A 92 9.67 -5.99 -9.35
N SER A 93 10.49 -6.73 -10.10
CA SER A 93 10.50 -8.20 -10.22
C SER A 93 9.20 -8.81 -10.76
N VAL A 94 8.27 -8.01 -11.28
CA VAL A 94 7.11 -8.49 -12.04
C VAL A 94 7.20 -8.02 -13.48
N SER A 95 7.19 -6.70 -13.68
CA SER A 95 7.27 -6.07 -14.99
C SER A 95 8.71 -5.71 -15.39
N GLN A 96 9.59 -5.47 -14.43
CA GLN A 96 10.98 -5.05 -14.69
C GLN A 96 11.93 -5.36 -13.53
N CYS A 97 13.24 -5.33 -13.75
CA CYS A 97 14.24 -5.50 -12.66
C CYS A 97 14.44 -4.25 -11.80
N GLY A 98 14.18 -3.06 -12.36
CA GLY A 98 14.44 -1.78 -11.72
C GLY A 98 15.54 -0.99 -12.41
N ILE A 99 15.39 0.33 -12.45
CA ILE A 99 16.34 1.25 -13.09
C ILE A 99 17.58 1.34 -12.19
N PRO A 100 18.77 0.93 -12.65
CA PRO A 100 19.98 1.00 -11.84
C PRO A 100 20.39 2.45 -11.55
N PRO A 101 21.10 2.72 -10.44
CA PRO A 101 21.69 4.03 -10.18
C PRO A 101 22.50 4.56 -11.38
N GLY A 102 22.25 5.80 -11.75
CA GLY A 102 22.89 6.51 -12.87
C GLY A 102 22.33 6.20 -14.26
N GLN A 103 21.31 5.34 -14.38
CA GLN A 103 20.70 4.98 -15.67
C GLN A 103 19.32 5.62 -15.86
N THR A 104 18.82 5.56 -17.09
CA THR A 104 17.54 6.14 -17.50
C THR A 104 16.67 5.09 -18.16
N PHE A 105 15.39 5.05 -17.81
CA PHE A 105 14.37 4.26 -18.50
C PHE A 105 13.23 5.14 -18.96
N ASP A 106 12.74 4.83 -20.15
CA ASP A 106 11.68 5.57 -20.83
C ASP A 106 10.37 4.81 -20.72
N TYR A 107 9.49 5.25 -19.83
CA TYR A 107 8.14 4.69 -19.70
C TYR A 107 7.23 5.28 -20.78
N VAL A 108 6.72 4.42 -21.66
CA VAL A 108 5.68 4.79 -22.63
C VAL A 108 4.33 4.41 -22.04
N VAL A 109 3.60 5.38 -21.52
CA VAL A 109 2.26 5.18 -20.94
C VAL A 109 1.20 5.36 -22.04
N PRO A 110 0.44 4.30 -22.40
CA PRO A 110 -0.36 4.27 -23.63
C PRO A 110 -1.73 4.96 -23.48
N ILE A 111 -1.76 6.20 -22.97
CA ILE A 111 -3.00 6.95 -22.67
C ILE A 111 -3.92 7.02 -23.90
N ASN A 112 -3.40 7.45 -25.05
CA ASN A 112 -4.14 7.58 -26.31
C ASN A 112 -4.84 6.32 -26.85
N SER A 113 -4.44 5.13 -26.37
CA SER A 113 -4.98 3.85 -26.83
C SER A 113 -5.63 3.03 -25.71
N SER A 114 -5.56 3.53 -24.48
CA SER A 114 -6.11 2.87 -23.29
C SER A 114 -7.64 2.94 -23.21
N GLY A 115 -8.25 3.98 -23.77
CA GLY A 115 -9.66 4.33 -23.53
C GLY A 115 -9.93 4.81 -22.10
N GLN A 116 -8.89 5.07 -21.30
CA GLN A 116 -9.00 5.55 -19.92
C GLN A 116 -9.06 7.07 -19.87
N SER A 117 -9.87 7.58 -18.94
CA SER A 117 -9.93 8.99 -18.53
C SER A 117 -10.10 9.05 -17.02
N GLY A 118 -9.94 10.24 -16.43
CA GLY A 118 -10.23 10.44 -15.01
C GLY A 118 -8.99 10.58 -14.14
N THR A 119 -9.11 10.13 -12.89
CA THR A 119 -8.13 10.41 -11.82
C THR A 119 -7.27 9.20 -11.47
N TYR A 120 -5.96 9.32 -11.70
CA TYR A 120 -4.93 8.33 -11.43
C TYR A 120 -3.77 8.98 -10.65
N TRP A 121 -2.72 8.22 -10.41
CA TRP A 121 -1.50 8.70 -9.79
C TRP A 121 -0.32 7.81 -10.22
N ALA A 122 0.90 8.29 -10.04
CA ALA A 122 2.11 7.53 -10.30
C ALA A 122 2.99 7.53 -9.05
N HIS A 123 3.63 6.41 -8.75
CA HIS A 123 4.47 6.27 -7.57
C HIS A 123 5.59 5.26 -7.79
N GLY A 124 6.64 5.35 -6.98
CA GLY A 124 7.68 4.33 -7.00
C GLY A 124 7.16 2.98 -6.52
N HIS A 125 7.52 1.90 -7.19
CA HIS A 125 7.02 0.54 -6.90
C HIS A 125 8.20 -0.41 -6.67
N SER A 126 9.12 0.06 -5.84
CA SER A 126 10.36 -0.61 -5.48
C SER A 126 10.78 -0.21 -4.06
N ASN A 127 10.94 -1.17 -3.15
CA ASN A 127 11.50 -0.95 -1.80
C ASN A 127 10.85 0.23 -1.05
N GLY A 128 9.51 0.35 -1.11
CA GLY A 128 8.73 1.44 -0.50
C GLY A 128 9.19 2.88 -0.75
N ILE A 129 9.87 3.17 -1.87
CA ILE A 129 10.41 4.53 -2.12
C ILE A 129 9.33 5.62 -2.25
N TYR A 130 8.06 5.26 -2.51
CA TYR A 130 7.00 6.27 -2.54
C TYR A 130 6.59 6.77 -1.16
N VAL A 131 6.76 5.94 -0.10
CA VAL A 131 6.60 6.37 1.30
C VAL A 131 7.61 7.47 1.63
N ASP A 132 8.79 7.39 1.03
CA ASP A 132 9.83 8.42 1.11
C ASP A 132 9.62 9.58 0.13
N GLY A 133 8.58 9.58 -0.70
CA GLY A 133 8.11 10.77 -1.39
C GLY A 133 7.92 10.68 -2.90
N LEU A 134 8.36 9.60 -3.57
CA LEU A 134 8.21 9.45 -5.02
C LEU A 134 6.77 9.06 -5.39
N ARG A 135 5.86 10.03 -5.37
CA ARG A 135 4.43 9.89 -5.71
C ARG A 135 3.85 11.20 -6.22
N THR A 136 2.95 11.14 -7.20
CA THR A 136 2.27 12.32 -7.74
C THR A 136 0.92 11.98 -8.41
N PRO A 137 -0.05 12.90 -8.45
CA PRO A 137 -1.25 12.73 -9.25
C PRO A 137 -0.97 12.61 -10.76
N LEU A 138 -1.79 11.82 -11.44
CA LEU A 138 -1.83 11.66 -12.90
C LEU A 138 -3.28 11.83 -13.36
N LEU A 139 -3.58 12.93 -14.03
CA LEU A 139 -4.94 13.24 -14.50
C LEU A 139 -5.03 13.06 -16.00
N LEU A 140 -6.10 12.38 -16.44
CA LEU A 140 -6.39 12.15 -17.84
C LEU A 140 -7.65 12.91 -18.25
N HIS A 141 -7.46 13.99 -19.00
CA HIS A 141 -8.53 14.88 -19.45
C HIS A 141 -9.12 14.39 -20.76
N SER A 142 -10.41 14.08 -20.76
CA SER A 142 -11.11 13.64 -21.97
C SER A 142 -11.85 14.80 -22.63
N PRO A 143 -11.78 14.97 -23.96
CA PRO A 143 -12.62 15.94 -24.65
C PRO A 143 -14.13 15.61 -24.55
N ASN A 144 -14.45 14.36 -24.19
CA ASN A 144 -15.81 13.86 -24.01
C ASN A 144 -16.07 13.44 -22.56
N GLU A 145 -15.54 14.18 -21.58
CA GLU A 145 -15.83 13.94 -20.17
C GLU A 145 -17.35 13.96 -19.89
N THR A 146 -17.83 12.95 -19.14
CA THR A 146 -19.26 12.76 -18.87
C THR A 146 -19.92 13.97 -18.20
N TYR A 147 -19.20 14.61 -17.28
CA TYR A 147 -19.67 15.71 -16.43
C TYR A 147 -19.07 17.08 -16.81
N ALA A 148 -18.48 17.21 -18.01
CA ALA A 148 -17.76 18.44 -18.42
C ALA A 148 -18.61 19.72 -18.35
N ALA A 149 -19.93 19.60 -18.50
CA ALA A 149 -20.87 20.73 -18.45
C ALA A 149 -21.39 21.04 -17.02
N ASP A 150 -21.10 20.19 -16.04
CA ASP A 150 -21.66 20.25 -14.69
C ASP A 150 -20.75 20.94 -13.67
N TYR A 151 -19.51 21.26 -14.06
CA TYR A 151 -18.55 21.99 -13.24
C TYR A 151 -17.90 23.15 -14.02
N ASP A 152 -17.52 24.20 -13.30
CA ASP A 152 -16.88 25.40 -13.84
C ASP A 152 -15.35 25.33 -13.79
N ALA A 153 -14.81 24.59 -12.83
CA ALA A 153 -13.38 24.38 -12.63
C ALA A 153 -13.15 23.10 -11.81
N GLU A 154 -11.90 22.67 -11.74
CA GLU A 154 -11.52 21.50 -10.95
C GLU A 154 -10.27 21.74 -10.10
N PHE A 155 -10.15 20.93 -9.05
CA PHE A 155 -8.98 20.88 -8.18
C PHE A 155 -8.67 19.43 -7.83
N THR A 156 -7.39 19.13 -7.65
CA THR A 156 -6.94 17.85 -7.10
C THR A 156 -6.66 18.02 -5.62
N VAL A 157 -7.22 17.13 -4.82
CA VAL A 157 -7.01 17.03 -3.38
C VAL A 157 -6.20 15.78 -3.11
N VAL A 158 -4.98 15.96 -2.62
CA VAL A 158 -4.12 14.84 -2.26
C VAL A 158 -4.15 14.67 -0.75
N LEU A 159 -4.39 13.43 -0.33
CA LEU A 159 -4.30 12.97 1.05
C LEU A 159 -3.14 11.99 1.19
N SER A 160 -2.46 12.02 2.33
CA SER A 160 -1.42 11.05 2.64
C SER A 160 -1.12 11.02 4.13
N ASP A 161 -0.65 9.88 4.62
CA ASP A 161 0.11 9.83 5.85
C ASP A 161 1.57 10.31 5.66
N TRP A 162 2.23 10.60 6.76
CA TRP A 162 3.61 11.10 6.79
C TRP A 162 4.37 10.54 7.97
N TYR A 163 5.60 10.12 7.68
CA TYR A 163 6.53 9.57 8.66
C TYR A 163 7.75 10.46 8.76
N HIS A 164 8.32 10.59 9.96
CA HIS A 164 9.57 11.32 10.21
C HIS A 164 10.80 10.46 9.90
N ASN A 165 10.69 9.14 10.03
CA ASN A 165 11.72 8.19 9.65
C ASN A 165 11.57 7.74 8.20
N GLU A 166 12.68 7.36 7.56
CA GLU A 166 12.68 6.79 6.21
C GLU A 166 12.12 5.36 6.22
N GLN A 167 11.50 4.96 5.11
CA GLN A 167 10.86 3.66 4.95
C GLN A 167 11.75 2.47 5.34
N PRO A 168 13.05 2.38 4.97
CA PRO A 168 13.86 1.22 5.35
C PRO A 168 14.05 1.07 6.86
N ALA A 169 14.09 2.17 7.61
CA ALA A 169 14.20 2.12 9.06
C ALA A 169 12.90 1.62 9.70
N LEU A 170 11.76 2.07 9.16
CA LEU A 170 10.43 1.63 9.59
C LEU A 170 10.21 0.14 9.27
N LEU A 171 10.57 -0.29 8.06
CA LEU A 171 10.45 -1.68 7.64
C LEU A 171 11.27 -2.64 8.54
N ASN A 172 12.51 -2.26 8.88
CA ASN A 172 13.35 -3.04 9.80
C ASN A 172 12.77 -3.15 11.23
N SER A 173 11.95 -2.17 11.64
CA SER A 173 11.24 -2.23 12.93
C SER A 173 9.96 -3.05 12.84
N PHE A 174 9.31 -3.06 11.66
CA PHE A 174 8.08 -3.78 11.38
C PHE A 174 8.31 -5.29 11.23
N ILE A 175 9.15 -5.69 10.26
CA ILE A 175 9.54 -7.10 10.05
C ILE A 175 10.68 -7.43 11.01
N ASN A 176 10.32 -7.67 12.28
CA ASN A 176 11.28 -7.87 13.35
C ASN A 176 10.80 -8.91 14.36
N ILE A 177 11.70 -9.75 14.86
CA ILE A 177 11.39 -10.74 15.91
C ILE A 177 10.91 -10.10 17.22
N ALA A 178 11.21 -8.83 17.44
CA ALA A 178 10.72 -8.04 18.58
C ALA A 178 9.32 -7.44 18.33
N ASN A 179 8.78 -7.57 17.12
CA ASN A 179 7.41 -7.20 16.73
C ASN A 179 6.60 -8.42 16.25
N PRO A 180 6.45 -9.48 17.06
CA PRO A 180 5.76 -10.70 16.63
C PRO A 180 4.26 -10.49 16.34
N GLY A 181 3.68 -9.43 16.91
CA GLY A 181 2.28 -9.05 16.65
C GLY A 181 2.06 -8.41 15.29
N GLY A 182 3.12 -8.07 14.55
CA GLY A 182 2.98 -7.40 13.25
C GLY A 182 2.41 -6.00 13.35
N ALA A 183 2.68 -5.28 14.44
CA ALA A 183 2.18 -3.92 14.63
C ALA A 183 2.76 -2.98 13.57
N GLU A 184 1.91 -2.40 12.73
CA GLU A 184 2.37 -1.52 11.66
C GLU A 184 3.02 -0.24 12.23
N PRO A 185 4.02 0.33 11.54
CA PRO A 185 4.49 1.66 11.85
C PRO A 185 3.34 2.67 11.71
N ILE A 186 3.02 3.34 12.81
CA ILE A 186 2.00 4.40 12.83
C ILE A 186 2.64 5.70 12.31
N PRO A 187 2.00 6.43 11.38
CA PRO A 187 2.52 7.70 10.89
C PRO A 187 2.58 8.78 11.97
N ASP A 188 3.50 9.73 11.79
CA ASP A 188 3.72 10.86 12.71
C ASP A 188 2.75 12.02 12.45
N ALA A 189 2.32 12.17 11.19
CA ALA A 189 1.38 13.20 10.78
C ALA A 189 0.53 12.75 9.59
N ALA A 190 -0.54 13.49 9.36
CA ALA A 190 -1.31 13.44 8.14
C ALA A 190 -0.95 14.65 7.27
N LEU A 191 -1.08 14.50 5.95
CA LEU A 191 -0.87 15.54 4.95
C LEU A 191 -2.07 15.68 4.03
N ILE A 192 -2.44 16.93 3.77
CA ILE A 192 -3.34 17.33 2.68
C ILE A 192 -2.71 18.49 1.91
N TYR A 193 -2.81 18.45 0.58
CA TYR A 193 -2.44 19.58 -0.28
C TYR A 193 -3.28 19.59 -1.56
N PHE A 194 -3.20 20.71 -2.28
CA PHE A 194 -4.02 20.95 -3.46
C PHE A 194 -3.19 21.28 -4.70
N SER A 195 -3.70 20.90 -5.86
CA SER A 195 -3.15 21.33 -7.15
C SER A 195 -4.26 21.62 -8.16
N GLN A 196 -3.91 22.40 -9.18
CA GLN A 196 -4.77 22.78 -10.29
C GLN A 196 -3.92 23.05 -11.53
N ASN A 197 -4.34 22.55 -12.70
CA ASN A 197 -3.68 22.78 -13.99
C ASN A 197 -2.17 22.47 -13.97
N GLY A 198 -1.81 21.32 -13.39
CA GLY A 198 -0.43 20.83 -13.30
C GLY A 198 0.46 21.60 -12.31
N SER A 199 -0.11 22.48 -11.49
CA SER A 199 0.63 23.32 -10.53
C SER A 199 0.06 23.22 -9.12
N TYR A 200 0.92 23.31 -8.11
CA TYR A 200 0.48 23.33 -6.71
C TYR A 200 -0.24 24.63 -6.37
N LEU A 201 -1.19 24.55 -5.43
CA LEU A 201 -1.67 25.74 -4.75
C LEU A 201 -0.65 26.14 -3.68
N ALA A 202 -0.19 27.38 -3.75
CA ALA A 202 0.78 27.93 -2.83
C ALA A 202 0.20 28.02 -1.40
N PRO A 203 1.06 28.02 -0.37
CA PRO A 203 0.64 28.27 1.00
C PRO A 203 -0.15 29.57 1.15
N ILE A 204 -1.09 29.60 2.10
CA ILE A 204 -1.78 30.84 2.46
C ILE A 204 -0.78 31.95 2.83
N SER A 205 -1.10 33.19 2.45
CA SER A 205 -0.23 34.33 2.70
C SER A 205 0.06 34.51 4.19
N GLY A 206 1.33 34.73 4.54
CA GLY A 206 1.79 34.88 5.92
C GLY A 206 2.21 33.57 6.60
N SER A 207 2.07 32.42 5.94
CA SER A 207 2.69 31.17 6.38
C SER A 207 4.21 31.17 6.16
N HIS A 208 4.91 30.32 6.90
CA HIS A 208 6.37 30.22 6.89
C HIS A 208 6.82 28.75 6.70
N PRO A 209 6.54 28.12 5.54
CA PRO A 209 6.97 26.75 5.26
C PRO A 209 8.50 26.64 5.15
N SER A 210 9.01 25.41 5.27
CA SER A 210 10.42 25.11 4.94
C SER A 210 10.73 25.53 3.49
N PRO A 211 11.97 25.97 3.18
CA PRO A 211 12.36 26.31 1.81
C PRO A 211 12.00 25.23 0.78
N VAL A 212 12.13 23.96 1.16
CA VAL A 212 11.88 22.81 0.26
C VAL A 212 10.40 22.62 -0.04
N THR A 213 9.53 22.89 0.94
CA THR A 213 8.07 22.75 0.82
C THR A 213 7.38 24.08 0.53
N SER A 214 8.14 25.15 0.26
CA SER A 214 7.62 26.51 0.15
C SER A 214 6.67 26.77 -1.03
N ALA A 215 6.70 25.91 -2.04
CA ALA A 215 5.83 26.01 -3.21
C ALA A 215 4.41 25.45 -2.95
N VAL A 216 4.19 24.71 -1.86
CA VAL A 216 2.96 23.93 -1.65
C VAL A 216 2.35 24.25 -0.29
N GLY A 217 1.08 24.63 -0.28
CA GLY A 217 0.30 24.75 0.95
C GLY A 217 -0.07 23.36 1.46
N PHE A 218 0.43 23.00 2.64
CA PHE A 218 0.07 21.77 3.36
C PHE A 218 -0.84 22.07 4.55
N ASN A 219 -1.76 21.13 4.85
CA ASN A 219 -2.58 21.11 6.05
C ASN A 219 -3.31 22.44 6.30
N GLU A 220 -3.13 23.07 7.47
CA GLU A 220 -3.77 24.34 7.81
C GLU A 220 -3.31 25.51 6.93
N ASN A 221 -2.16 25.36 6.26
CA ASN A 221 -1.65 26.35 5.30
C ASN A 221 -2.17 26.10 3.87
N ALA A 222 -2.98 25.06 3.66
CA ALA A 222 -3.60 24.75 2.38
C ALA A 222 -5.02 25.33 2.28
N THR A 223 -5.37 25.84 1.09
CA THR A 223 -6.72 26.37 0.84
C THR A 223 -7.20 26.13 -0.58
N LEU A 224 -8.51 25.95 -0.75
CA LEU A 224 -9.20 25.91 -2.05
C LEU A 224 -9.96 27.25 -2.28
N PRO A 225 -9.63 28.02 -3.34
CA PRO A 225 -10.31 29.28 -3.62
C PRO A 225 -11.62 29.05 -4.37
N PHE A 226 -12.75 29.26 -3.69
CA PHE A 226 -14.09 29.11 -4.29
C PHE A 226 -14.68 30.47 -4.66
N GLN A 227 -15.29 30.51 -5.85
CA GLN A 227 -16.11 31.63 -6.30
C GLN A 227 -17.58 31.33 -6.03
N PRO A 228 -18.37 32.27 -5.48
CA PRO A 228 -19.77 32.04 -5.16
C PRO A 228 -20.60 31.54 -6.34
N GLY A 229 -21.43 30.53 -6.10
CA GLY A 229 -22.37 29.98 -7.07
C GLY A 229 -21.75 29.09 -8.16
N LYS A 230 -20.42 28.91 -8.16
CA LYS A 230 -19.70 28.02 -9.09
C LYS A 230 -19.70 26.58 -8.60
N THR A 231 -19.68 25.61 -9.51
CA THR A 231 -19.52 24.19 -9.17
C THR A 231 -18.11 23.74 -9.47
N TYR A 232 -17.50 23.01 -8.53
CA TYR A 232 -16.14 22.51 -8.65
C TYR A 232 -16.14 20.98 -8.68
N ARG A 233 -15.32 20.40 -9.55
CA ARG A 233 -14.91 18.99 -9.46
C ARG A 233 -13.69 18.88 -8.54
N LEU A 234 -13.79 18.13 -7.45
CA LEU A 234 -12.67 17.82 -6.58
C LEU A 234 -12.24 16.38 -6.79
N ARG A 235 -11.00 16.18 -7.25
CA ARG A 235 -10.38 14.87 -7.49
C ARG A 235 -9.60 14.47 -6.24
N VAL A 236 -10.21 13.71 -5.35
CA VAL A 236 -9.64 13.31 -4.05
C VAL A 236 -8.88 12.00 -4.22
N ILE A 237 -7.60 12.00 -3.84
CA ILE A 237 -6.67 10.87 -4.01
C ILE A 237 -6.02 10.58 -2.66
N ASN A 238 -6.06 9.33 -2.19
CA ASN A 238 -5.23 8.90 -1.06
C ASN A 238 -3.94 8.25 -1.58
N MET A 239 -2.82 8.98 -1.49
CA MET A 239 -1.49 8.50 -1.87
C MET A 239 -0.65 8.08 -0.65
N GLY A 240 -1.28 7.81 0.50
CA GLY A 240 -0.63 7.35 1.73
C GLY A 240 0.03 5.98 1.61
N ALA A 241 0.72 5.55 2.66
CA ALA A 241 1.34 4.24 2.76
C ALA A 241 0.50 3.25 3.59
N PHE A 242 -0.31 3.76 4.52
CA PHE A 242 -1.06 2.95 5.49
C PHE A 242 -2.43 3.56 5.80
N ALA A 243 -2.50 4.84 6.14
CA ALA A 243 -3.73 5.41 6.71
C ALA A 243 -4.86 5.56 5.69
N GLY A 244 -6.05 5.07 6.05
CA GLY A 244 -7.31 5.50 5.45
C GLY A 244 -7.68 6.93 5.88
N PHE A 245 -8.51 7.62 5.09
CA PHE A 245 -8.97 8.98 5.37
C PHE A 245 -10.49 9.14 5.24
N PHE A 246 -11.03 9.97 6.13
CA PHE A 246 -12.38 10.50 6.09
C PHE A 246 -12.35 11.96 5.65
N PHE A 247 -12.90 12.26 4.47
CA PHE A 247 -12.87 13.59 3.86
C PHE A 247 -14.27 14.18 3.74
N TRP A 248 -14.46 15.42 4.23
CA TRP A 248 -15.68 16.19 4.03
C TRP A 248 -15.44 17.70 4.13
N ILE A 249 -16.45 18.47 3.74
CA ILE A 249 -16.38 19.93 3.70
C ILE A 249 -17.57 20.50 4.47
N ASP A 250 -17.30 21.28 5.50
CA ASP A 250 -18.36 21.89 6.29
C ASP A 250 -19.22 22.82 5.43
N GLY A 251 -20.54 22.75 5.62
CA GLY A 251 -21.51 23.62 4.94
C GLY A 251 -21.69 23.35 3.45
N HIS A 252 -21.08 22.30 2.90
CA HIS A 252 -21.18 21.93 1.48
C HIS A 252 -21.68 20.51 1.31
N GLN A 253 -22.46 20.29 0.25
CA GLN A 253 -22.84 18.95 -0.19
C GLN A 253 -21.83 18.46 -1.22
N MET A 254 -21.53 17.17 -1.19
CA MET A 254 -20.67 16.51 -2.17
C MET A 254 -21.49 15.47 -2.94
N ARG A 255 -21.17 15.29 -4.22
CA ARG A 255 -21.80 14.29 -5.09
C ARG A 255 -20.70 13.51 -5.82
N ILE A 256 -20.56 12.21 -5.57
CA ILE A 256 -19.60 11.34 -6.25
C ILE A 256 -19.99 11.21 -7.72
N ILE A 257 -19.00 11.34 -8.61
CA ILE A 257 -19.15 11.16 -10.06
C ILE A 257 -18.10 10.24 -10.68
N GLU A 258 -17.07 9.86 -9.94
CA GLU A 258 -16.01 8.97 -10.39
C GLU A 258 -15.44 8.19 -9.21
N ALA A 259 -15.11 6.92 -9.44
CA ALA A 259 -14.31 6.11 -8.52
C ALA A 259 -13.21 5.39 -9.32
N ASP A 260 -11.95 5.64 -8.97
CA ASP A 260 -10.75 5.04 -9.59
C ASP A 260 -10.75 5.10 -11.13
N GLY A 261 -11.15 6.25 -11.71
CA GLY A 261 -11.23 6.44 -13.17
C GLY A 261 -12.48 5.88 -13.84
N THR A 262 -13.38 5.22 -13.10
CA THR A 262 -14.70 4.83 -13.60
C THR A 262 -15.71 5.94 -13.31
N ASP A 263 -16.22 6.58 -14.35
CA ASP A 263 -17.35 7.52 -14.23
C ASP A 263 -18.59 6.79 -13.69
N THR A 264 -19.24 7.38 -12.69
CA THR A 264 -20.45 6.88 -12.04
C THR A 264 -21.59 7.87 -12.18
N GLN A 265 -22.83 7.41 -12.07
CA GLN A 265 -23.96 8.30 -11.84
C GLN A 265 -23.74 9.12 -10.57
N GLU A 266 -24.31 10.32 -10.51
CA GLU A 266 -24.16 11.19 -9.35
C GLU A 266 -24.74 10.54 -8.10
N GLN A 267 -23.92 10.38 -7.06
CA GLN A 267 -24.34 9.84 -5.77
C GLN A 267 -24.04 10.86 -4.66
N PRO A 268 -25.06 11.42 -3.98
CA PRO A 268 -24.85 12.30 -2.84
C PRO A 268 -24.08 11.59 -1.72
N VAL A 269 -23.16 12.32 -1.08
CA VAL A 269 -22.36 11.80 0.02
C VAL A 269 -22.07 12.90 1.03
N ASP A 270 -22.18 12.58 2.32
CA ASP A 270 -21.84 13.51 3.40
C ASP A 270 -20.33 13.52 3.68
N MET A 271 -19.67 12.38 3.48
CA MET A 271 -18.25 12.16 3.72
C MET A 271 -17.70 11.04 2.84
N LEU A 272 -16.50 11.22 2.31
CA LEU A 272 -15.76 10.17 1.61
C LEU A 272 -14.91 9.39 2.62
N SER A 273 -14.94 8.06 2.54
CA SER A 273 -13.92 7.19 3.12
C SER A 273 -12.99 6.73 1.99
N LEU A 274 -11.69 6.99 2.10
CA LEU A 274 -10.69 6.60 1.11
C LEU A 274 -9.60 5.77 1.78
N SER A 275 -9.51 4.50 1.42
CA SER A 275 -8.30 3.72 1.74
C SER A 275 -7.15 4.13 0.82
N VAL A 276 -5.94 3.70 1.18
CA VAL A 276 -4.76 3.94 0.35
C VAL A 276 -5.02 3.51 -1.10
N ALA A 277 -4.51 4.33 -2.04
CA ALA A 277 -4.60 4.17 -3.48
C ALA A 277 -5.96 4.42 -4.15
N GLN A 278 -7.02 4.60 -3.35
CA GLN A 278 -8.35 4.93 -3.89
C GLN A 278 -8.46 6.41 -4.28
N ARG A 279 -9.29 6.66 -5.30
CA ARG A 279 -9.63 7.98 -5.81
C ARG A 279 -11.12 8.13 -5.97
N TYR A 280 -11.63 9.30 -5.62
CA TYR A 280 -12.99 9.72 -5.92
C TYR A 280 -12.99 11.11 -6.53
N SER A 281 -13.79 11.34 -7.57
CA SER A 281 -14.14 12.69 -7.98
C SER A 281 -15.52 13.06 -7.43
N VAL A 282 -15.64 14.24 -6.83
CA VAL A 282 -16.91 14.78 -6.34
C VAL A 282 -17.22 16.15 -6.93
N LEU A 283 -18.50 16.43 -7.16
CA LEU A 283 -18.99 17.77 -7.46
C LEU A 283 -19.37 18.50 -6.17
N VAL A 284 -18.88 19.74 -6.02
CA VAL A 284 -19.14 20.62 -4.88
C VAL A 284 -19.55 21.99 -5.38
N THR A 285 -20.78 22.41 -5.07
CA THR A 285 -21.28 23.74 -5.47
C THR A 285 -20.99 24.77 -4.38
N ALA A 286 -20.28 25.82 -4.76
CA ALA A 286 -19.96 26.94 -3.91
C ALA A 286 -21.22 27.71 -3.51
N ARG A 287 -21.34 28.03 -2.23
CA ARG A 287 -22.43 28.81 -1.65
C ARG A 287 -22.42 30.22 -2.23
N ASN A 288 -23.60 30.82 -2.33
CA ASN A 288 -23.73 32.24 -2.70
C ASN A 288 -23.32 33.19 -1.57
N ASP A 289 -23.34 32.73 -0.32
CA ASP A 289 -22.96 33.51 0.84
C ASP A 289 -21.43 33.46 1.07
N THR A 290 -20.81 34.64 1.08
CA THR A 290 -19.36 34.85 1.28
C THR A 290 -19.00 35.27 2.70
N SER A 291 -19.97 35.31 3.62
CA SER A 291 -19.76 35.74 5.02
C SER A 291 -18.79 34.86 5.80
N SER A 292 -18.56 33.62 5.34
CA SER A 292 -17.71 32.62 6.00
C SER A 292 -16.82 31.90 5.00
N ASN A 293 -15.60 31.59 5.45
CA ASN A 293 -14.77 30.52 4.90
C ASN A 293 -15.14 29.21 5.60
N TRP A 294 -14.81 28.06 5.00
CA TRP A 294 -15.30 26.77 5.49
C TRP A 294 -14.17 25.78 5.71
N ALA A 295 -14.26 24.99 6.78
CA ALA A 295 -13.31 23.94 7.07
C ALA A 295 -13.47 22.76 6.08
N ILE A 296 -12.33 22.29 5.58
CA ILE A 296 -12.17 21.00 4.91
C ILE A 296 -11.56 20.07 5.94
N HIS A 297 -12.16 18.91 6.17
CA HIS A 297 -11.66 17.91 7.10
C HIS A 297 -11.11 16.72 6.34
N ALA A 298 -9.95 16.23 6.78
CA ALA A 298 -9.33 15.00 6.30
C ALA A 298 -8.77 14.27 7.52
N ASN A 299 -9.57 13.40 8.10
CA ASN A 299 -9.22 12.72 9.35
C ASN A 299 -8.77 11.29 9.06
N MET A 300 -7.65 10.87 9.64
CA MET A 300 -7.16 9.51 9.54
C MET A 300 -8.15 8.53 10.18
N ASP A 301 -8.29 7.36 9.56
CA ASP A 301 -9.01 6.24 10.16
C ASP A 301 -8.16 5.59 11.25
N THR A 302 -8.31 6.10 12.48
CA THR A 302 -7.57 5.60 13.64
C THR A 302 -7.95 4.18 14.04
N THR A 303 -9.03 3.60 13.50
CA THR A 303 -9.38 2.20 13.77
C THR A 303 -8.37 1.24 13.17
N MET A 304 -7.60 1.71 12.19
CA MET A 304 -6.51 0.94 11.59
C MET A 304 -5.25 0.87 12.45
N PHE A 305 -5.12 1.71 13.49
CA PHE A 305 -3.90 1.78 14.29
C PHE A 305 -4.04 0.96 15.58
N ASP A 306 -3.06 0.09 15.85
CA ASP A 306 -2.97 -0.67 17.11
C ASP A 306 -3.06 0.19 18.37
N LYS A 307 -2.52 1.41 18.27
CA LYS A 307 -2.65 2.46 19.27
C LYS A 307 -2.59 3.81 18.57
N VAL A 308 -3.23 4.82 19.15
CA VAL A 308 -3.07 6.20 18.70
C VAL A 308 -2.05 6.89 19.61
N PRO A 309 -0.84 7.23 19.12
CA PRO A 309 0.15 7.95 19.90
C PRO A 309 -0.39 9.33 20.31
N SER A 310 -0.08 9.79 21.52
CA SER A 310 -0.49 11.12 21.99
C SER A 310 0.14 12.28 21.20
N THR A 311 1.17 11.99 20.41
CA THR A 311 1.87 12.95 19.54
C THR A 311 1.20 13.10 18.17
N LEU A 312 0.39 12.13 17.76
CA LEU A 312 -0.28 12.15 16.46
C LEU A 312 -1.58 12.97 16.57
N SER A 313 -1.72 13.97 15.69
CA SER A 313 -3.01 14.58 15.40
C SER A 313 -3.64 13.88 14.20
N PRO A 314 -4.61 12.96 14.39
CA PRO A 314 -5.22 12.24 13.28
C PRO A 314 -6.15 13.14 12.45
N ASN A 315 -6.57 14.28 13.00
CA ASN A 315 -7.51 15.19 12.34
C ASN A 315 -6.74 16.32 11.67
N ILE A 316 -6.98 16.52 10.36
CA ILE A 316 -6.47 17.69 9.64
C ILE A 316 -7.62 18.60 9.27
N THR A 317 -7.37 19.91 9.38
CA THR A 317 -8.26 20.93 8.85
C THR A 317 -7.53 21.81 7.84
N SER A 318 -8.02 21.81 6.61
CA SER A 318 -7.70 22.83 5.59
C SER A 318 -8.92 23.73 5.38
N THR A 319 -8.88 24.63 4.40
CA THR A 319 -9.95 25.62 4.22
C THR A 319 -10.45 25.75 2.79
N ILE A 320 -11.72 26.10 2.62
CA ILE A 320 -12.26 26.75 1.44
C ILE A 320 -12.32 28.25 1.70
N THR A 321 -11.66 29.02 0.84
CA THR A 321 -11.66 30.48 0.91
C THR A 321 -12.61 31.07 -0.12
N TYR A 322 -13.60 31.82 0.35
CA TYR A 322 -14.47 32.69 -0.45
C TYR A 322 -13.97 34.13 -0.48
N SER A 323 -13.40 34.59 0.65
CA SER A 323 -12.81 35.91 0.79
C SER A 323 -11.71 35.88 1.84
N SER A 324 -10.61 36.60 1.58
CA SER A 324 -9.48 36.70 2.51
C SER A 324 -9.83 37.39 3.83
N SER A 325 -10.96 38.09 3.91
CA SER A 325 -11.41 38.81 5.11
C SER A 325 -12.45 38.07 5.94
N SER A 326 -12.97 36.94 5.47
CA SER A 326 -14.03 36.19 6.14
C SER A 326 -13.46 35.24 7.20
N ASN A 327 -14.21 35.06 8.29
CA ASN A 327 -13.81 34.13 9.35
C ASN A 327 -13.98 32.68 8.89
N LEU A 328 -13.14 31.79 9.42
CA LEU A 328 -13.29 30.34 9.23
C LEU A 328 -14.46 29.84 10.10
N THR A 329 -15.47 29.28 9.45
CA THR A 329 -16.53 28.51 10.09
C THR A 329 -16.11 27.04 10.10
N ASN A 330 -16.06 26.47 11.30
CA ASN A 330 -15.76 25.07 11.54
C ASN A 330 -16.90 24.50 12.41
N LEU A 331 -17.63 23.54 11.86
CA LEU A 331 -18.81 22.93 12.50
C LEU A 331 -18.45 21.64 13.28
N THR A 332 -17.20 21.16 13.11
CA THR A 332 -16.35 20.25 13.94
C THR A 332 -16.96 19.14 14.80
N THR A 333 -18.17 18.65 14.58
CA THR A 333 -18.64 17.45 15.30
C THR A 333 -19.39 16.49 14.39
N VAL A 334 -18.66 15.57 13.79
CA VAL A 334 -19.22 14.34 13.22
C VAL A 334 -19.28 13.30 14.35
N SER A 335 -20.45 12.76 14.65
CA SER A 335 -20.64 11.80 15.74
C SER A 335 -20.07 10.42 15.45
N SER A 336 -19.89 10.08 14.17
CA SER A 336 -19.40 8.78 13.71
C SER A 336 -18.94 8.86 12.26
N TYR A 337 -17.83 8.19 11.92
CA TYR A 337 -17.41 8.01 10.55
C TYR A 337 -18.14 6.84 9.88
N THR A 338 -18.37 6.94 8.57
CA THR A 338 -19.09 5.93 7.78
C THR A 338 -18.32 5.65 6.51
N MET A 339 -18.26 4.38 6.12
CA MET A 339 -17.65 3.97 4.85
C MET A 339 -18.59 4.26 3.68
N VAL A 340 -18.02 4.70 2.56
CA VAL A 340 -18.71 4.80 1.27
C VAL A 340 -19.08 3.39 0.81
N ASN A 341 -20.36 3.16 0.51
CA ASN A 341 -20.80 1.93 -0.12
C ASN A 341 -20.46 1.95 -1.62
N ASP A 342 -19.20 1.61 -1.93
CA ASP A 342 -18.67 1.62 -3.28
C ASP A 342 -19.39 0.66 -4.23
N SER A 343 -19.84 -0.50 -3.75
CA SER A 343 -20.63 -1.45 -4.55
C SER A 343 -21.98 -0.92 -5.02
N ALA A 344 -22.51 0.12 -4.37
CA ALA A 344 -23.78 0.75 -4.76
C ALA A 344 -23.60 1.85 -5.83
N LEU A 345 -22.37 2.24 -6.16
CA LEU A 345 -22.12 3.20 -7.22
C LEU A 345 -22.41 2.55 -8.58
N ILE A 346 -23.10 3.30 -9.46
CA ILE A 346 -23.54 2.79 -10.75
C ILE A 346 -22.66 3.40 -11.84
N PRO A 347 -21.80 2.63 -12.53
CA PRO A 347 -21.01 3.15 -13.64
C PRO A 347 -21.88 3.73 -14.77
N THR A 348 -21.44 4.80 -15.42
CA THR A 348 -22.18 5.43 -16.52
C THR A 348 -22.18 4.58 -17.79
N ILE A 349 -21.08 3.86 -18.04
CA ILE A 349 -20.95 2.88 -19.12
C ILE A 349 -21.40 1.51 -18.60
N ILE A 350 -22.37 0.89 -19.26
CA ILE A 350 -22.86 -0.44 -18.89
C ILE A 350 -21.84 -1.50 -19.32
N SER A 351 -21.37 -2.33 -18.37
CA SER A 351 -20.57 -3.53 -18.66
C SER A 351 -21.08 -4.69 -17.80
N PRO A 352 -21.79 -5.67 -18.39
CA PRO A 352 -22.34 -6.81 -17.65
C PRO A 352 -21.26 -7.74 -17.09
N ALA A 353 -21.57 -8.37 -15.96
CA ALA A 353 -20.77 -9.48 -15.44
C ALA A 353 -20.99 -10.72 -16.32
N LEU A 354 -19.93 -11.15 -17.02
CA LEU A 354 -19.94 -12.40 -17.77
C LEU A 354 -19.90 -13.61 -16.82
N PRO A 355 -20.46 -14.78 -17.19
CA PRO A 355 -20.33 -15.99 -16.37
C PRO A 355 -18.85 -16.37 -16.17
N PRO A 356 -18.42 -16.74 -14.95
CA PRO A 356 -17.04 -17.07 -14.68
C PRO A 356 -16.65 -18.41 -15.32
N THR A 357 -15.44 -18.48 -15.88
CA THR A 357 -14.82 -19.73 -16.35
C THR A 357 -13.87 -20.32 -15.31
N ASN A 358 -13.28 -19.46 -14.47
CA ASN A 358 -12.34 -19.84 -13.42
C ASN A 358 -12.68 -19.12 -12.11
N THR A 359 -12.32 -19.73 -10.99
CA THR A 359 -12.41 -19.11 -9.66
C THR A 359 -11.09 -19.31 -8.93
N VAL A 360 -10.56 -18.22 -8.38
CA VAL A 360 -9.41 -18.21 -7.47
C VAL A 360 -9.91 -17.77 -6.10
N GLU A 361 -9.73 -18.62 -5.10
CA GLU A 361 -9.99 -18.27 -3.71
C GLU A 361 -8.68 -17.90 -3.01
N LEU A 362 -8.67 -16.72 -2.40
CA LEU A 362 -7.56 -16.15 -1.66
C LEU A 362 -8.06 -15.77 -0.26
N GLU A 363 -7.65 -16.51 0.75
CA GLU A 363 -7.83 -16.10 2.15
C GLU A 363 -6.50 -15.56 2.66
N PHE A 364 -6.51 -14.34 3.21
CA PHE A 364 -5.31 -13.77 3.80
C PHE A 364 -5.42 -13.58 5.30
N ASN A 365 -4.26 -13.65 5.95
CA ASN A 365 -4.09 -13.35 7.37
C ASN A 365 -2.64 -12.92 7.62
N PHE A 366 -2.34 -12.57 8.87
CA PHE A 366 -1.01 -12.24 9.37
C PHE A 366 -0.65 -13.17 10.51
N GLU A 367 0.53 -13.78 10.44
CA GLU A 367 1.03 -14.63 11.52
C GLU A 367 2.53 -14.50 11.73
N THR A 368 2.97 -14.90 12.94
CA THR A 368 4.39 -15.12 13.19
C THR A 368 4.88 -16.36 12.43
N MET A 369 5.89 -16.16 11.60
CA MET A 369 6.46 -17.17 10.73
C MET A 369 7.63 -17.92 11.40
N SER A 370 8.17 -18.91 10.69
CA SER A 370 9.20 -19.83 11.19
C SER A 370 10.53 -19.19 11.57
N ASP A 371 10.81 -17.99 11.08
CA ASP A 371 11.95 -17.13 11.41
C ASP A 371 11.67 -16.17 12.57
N GLY A 372 10.43 -16.14 13.06
CA GLY A 372 9.99 -15.35 14.21
C GLY A 372 9.51 -13.94 13.87
N THR A 373 9.46 -13.55 12.59
CA THR A 373 8.89 -12.28 12.13
C THR A 373 7.42 -12.47 11.73
N ASN A 374 6.64 -11.39 11.77
CA ASN A 374 5.24 -11.42 11.33
C ASN A 374 5.14 -11.10 9.83
N HIS A 375 4.34 -11.87 9.09
CA HIS A 375 4.13 -11.67 7.66
C HIS A 375 2.67 -11.83 7.28
N GLY A 376 2.23 -11.02 6.30
CA GLY A 376 0.99 -11.24 5.58
C GLY A 376 1.16 -12.35 4.54
N PHE A 377 0.12 -13.16 4.37
CA PHE A 377 0.14 -14.29 3.43
C PHE A 377 -1.24 -14.53 2.82
N PHE A 378 -1.27 -15.19 1.67
CA PHE A 378 -2.48 -15.76 1.10
C PHE A 378 -2.42 -17.28 1.19
N ASN A 379 -3.46 -17.95 1.67
CA ASN A 379 -3.55 -19.42 1.71
C ASN A 379 -2.26 -20.08 2.29
N ASP A 380 -1.81 -19.58 3.45
CA ASP A 380 -0.59 -19.99 4.15
C ASP A 380 0.75 -19.76 3.40
N LEU A 381 0.73 -18.91 2.38
CA LEU A 381 1.83 -18.66 1.47
C LEU A 381 2.21 -17.16 1.43
N VAL A 382 3.43 -16.85 1.90
CA VAL A 382 4.04 -15.50 1.87
C VAL A 382 4.67 -15.20 0.51
N TYR A 383 4.23 -14.16 -0.18
CA TYR A 383 4.82 -13.77 -1.46
C TYR A 383 6.27 -13.33 -1.33
N ASN A 384 7.11 -13.83 -2.23
CA ASN A 384 8.48 -13.35 -2.41
C ASN A 384 8.68 -12.96 -3.86
N LEU A 385 9.50 -11.94 -4.07
CA LEU A 385 9.89 -11.53 -5.41
C LEU A 385 10.60 -12.69 -6.14
N PRO A 386 10.21 -13.00 -7.38
CA PRO A 386 10.89 -14.02 -8.17
C PRO A 386 12.30 -13.55 -8.57
N VAL A 387 13.19 -14.51 -8.86
CA VAL A 387 14.57 -14.22 -9.27
C VAL A 387 14.61 -13.64 -10.68
N VAL A 388 13.77 -14.17 -11.58
CA VAL A 388 13.51 -13.62 -12.92
C VAL A 388 12.19 -12.85 -12.87
N PRO A 389 12.13 -11.59 -13.35
CA PRO A 389 10.87 -10.87 -13.40
C PRO A 389 9.79 -11.66 -14.16
N ALA A 390 8.56 -11.67 -13.65
CA ALA A 390 7.49 -12.50 -14.19
C ALA A 390 7.29 -12.34 -15.71
N ILE A 391 7.31 -11.10 -16.24
CA ILE A 391 7.20 -10.86 -17.68
C ILE A 391 8.40 -11.40 -18.47
N MET A 392 9.61 -11.39 -17.90
CA MET A 392 10.79 -11.97 -18.55
C MET A 392 10.70 -13.50 -18.62
N SER A 393 10.13 -14.13 -17.59
CA SER A 393 9.80 -15.55 -17.62
C SER A 393 8.77 -15.87 -18.70
N VAL A 394 7.68 -15.08 -18.77
CA VAL A 394 6.67 -15.19 -19.84
C VAL A 394 7.34 -15.12 -21.21
N LEU A 395 8.24 -14.16 -21.45
CA LEU A 395 8.85 -13.93 -22.75
C LEU A 395 9.93 -14.94 -23.14
N SER A 396 10.45 -15.74 -22.20
CA SER A 396 11.59 -16.62 -22.43
C SER A 396 11.28 -18.12 -22.38
N LEU A 397 10.14 -18.53 -21.80
CA LEU A 397 9.78 -19.94 -21.61
C LEU A 397 9.14 -20.62 -22.83
N GLY A 398 8.77 -19.87 -23.88
CA GLY A 398 8.03 -20.42 -25.01
C GLY A 398 6.70 -21.04 -24.56
N ASP A 399 6.35 -22.23 -25.07
CA ASP A 399 5.10 -22.91 -24.72
C ASP A 399 4.97 -23.23 -23.21
N ASN A 400 6.11 -23.40 -22.52
CA ASN A 400 6.14 -23.65 -21.08
C ASN A 400 5.65 -22.45 -20.26
N ALA A 401 5.51 -21.27 -20.86
CA ALA A 401 4.96 -20.08 -20.21
C ALA A 401 3.48 -20.26 -19.79
N THR A 402 2.79 -21.29 -20.28
CA THR A 402 1.43 -21.67 -19.86
C THR A 402 1.39 -22.46 -18.55
N SER A 403 2.55 -22.91 -18.04
CA SER A 403 2.63 -23.67 -16.79
C SER A 403 2.64 -22.73 -15.59
N SER A 404 1.67 -22.83 -14.69
CA SER A 404 1.65 -22.05 -13.44
C SER A 404 2.84 -22.34 -12.53
N VAL A 405 3.33 -23.59 -12.53
CA VAL A 405 4.49 -23.99 -11.72
C VAL A 405 5.74 -23.19 -12.08
N ALA A 406 5.90 -22.76 -13.34
CA ALA A 406 7.03 -21.98 -13.80
C ALA A 406 7.15 -20.61 -13.10
N TYR A 407 6.09 -20.13 -12.48
CA TYR A 407 6.05 -18.83 -11.84
C TYR A 407 6.07 -18.92 -10.31
N GLY A 408 6.23 -20.11 -9.74
CA GLY A 408 6.17 -20.34 -8.30
C GLY A 408 4.74 -20.42 -7.74
N PRO A 409 4.60 -20.67 -6.43
CA PRO A 409 3.33 -21.06 -5.82
C PRO A 409 2.32 -19.89 -5.62
N TYR A 410 2.76 -18.64 -5.81
CA TYR A 410 1.94 -17.42 -5.64
C TYR A 410 1.39 -16.88 -6.98
N SER A 411 1.30 -17.75 -7.98
CA SER A 411 1.10 -17.36 -9.38
C SER A 411 -0.05 -18.13 -10.02
N PHE A 412 -0.90 -17.41 -10.73
CA PHE A 412 -2.04 -17.97 -11.47
C PHE A 412 -1.88 -17.68 -12.95
N VAL A 413 -2.13 -18.68 -13.81
CA VAL A 413 -2.02 -18.54 -15.27
C VAL A 413 -3.40 -18.72 -15.89
N PHE A 414 -3.79 -17.79 -16.77
CA PHE A 414 -5.10 -17.79 -17.44
C PHE A 414 -4.94 -17.73 -18.96
N ASN A 415 -5.88 -18.31 -19.69
CA ASN A 415 -5.95 -18.17 -21.14
C ASN A 415 -6.61 -16.85 -21.52
N TYR A 416 -6.38 -16.43 -22.76
CA TYR A 416 -7.02 -15.23 -23.29
C TYR A 416 -8.56 -15.36 -23.26
N GLY A 417 -9.21 -14.38 -22.63
CA GLY A 417 -10.68 -14.30 -22.53
C GLY A 417 -11.30 -15.15 -21.42
N ASP A 418 -10.50 -15.82 -20.59
CA ASP A 418 -11.00 -16.44 -19.37
C ASP A 418 -11.68 -15.39 -18.48
N VAL A 419 -12.84 -15.72 -17.91
CA VAL A 419 -13.55 -14.86 -16.95
C VAL A 419 -13.21 -15.39 -15.57
N VAL A 420 -12.47 -14.60 -14.79
CA VAL A 420 -11.91 -15.02 -13.50
C VAL A 420 -12.66 -14.34 -12.37
N ASP A 421 -13.24 -15.15 -11.50
CA ASP A 421 -13.67 -14.71 -10.17
C ASP A 421 -12.53 -14.83 -9.19
N LEU A 422 -12.17 -13.72 -8.57
CA LEU A 422 -11.22 -13.63 -7.47
C LEU A 422 -11.99 -13.40 -6.18
N VAL A 423 -12.12 -14.45 -5.37
CA VAL A 423 -12.77 -14.41 -4.06
C VAL A 423 -11.70 -14.13 -3.01
N VAL A 424 -11.70 -12.92 -2.45
CA VAL A 424 -10.72 -12.49 -1.45
C VAL A 424 -11.41 -12.42 -0.09
N LYS A 425 -10.92 -13.24 0.85
CA LYS A 425 -11.43 -13.36 2.23
C LYS A 425 -10.42 -12.74 3.19
N ASN A 426 -10.88 -11.84 4.04
CA ASN A 426 -10.06 -11.16 5.03
C ASN A 426 -10.16 -11.87 6.38
N GLY A 427 -9.21 -12.76 6.66
CA GLY A 427 -9.10 -13.44 7.95
C GLY A 427 -8.50 -12.58 9.07
N ASP A 428 -8.02 -11.37 8.74
CA ASP A 428 -7.58 -10.38 9.73
C ASP A 428 -8.77 -9.54 10.26
N THR A 429 -8.52 -8.85 11.36
CA THR A 429 -9.47 -7.96 12.03
C THR A 429 -9.51 -6.54 11.47
N ASN A 430 -8.49 -6.11 10.73
CA ASN A 430 -8.38 -4.77 10.16
C ASN A 430 -8.87 -4.73 8.70
N GLN A 431 -9.01 -3.53 8.14
CA GLN A 431 -9.39 -3.35 6.73
C GLN A 431 -8.17 -3.25 5.81
N HIS A 432 -8.27 -3.80 4.61
CA HIS A 432 -7.17 -3.83 3.64
C HIS A 432 -7.63 -3.36 2.25
N PRO A 433 -6.96 -2.36 1.64
CA PRO A 433 -7.17 -2.02 0.24
C PRO A 433 -6.39 -2.98 -0.66
N PHE A 434 -7.06 -3.72 -1.53
CA PHE A 434 -6.42 -4.55 -2.54
C PHE A 434 -6.47 -3.89 -3.91
N HIS A 435 -5.31 -3.82 -4.55
CA HIS A 435 -5.10 -3.26 -5.88
C HIS A 435 -4.76 -4.36 -6.90
N MET A 436 -5.31 -4.25 -8.11
CA MET A 436 -4.92 -5.09 -9.26
C MET A 436 -4.33 -4.24 -10.38
N HIS A 437 -3.10 -4.58 -10.78
CA HIS A 437 -2.47 -3.97 -11.94
C HIS A 437 -3.17 -4.40 -13.23
N GLY A 438 -3.16 -3.55 -14.26
CA GLY A 438 -3.61 -3.90 -15.61
C GLY A 438 -5.13 -4.02 -15.81
N TYR A 439 -5.94 -3.95 -14.75
CA TYR A 439 -7.39 -4.19 -14.79
C TYR A 439 -8.19 -3.21 -13.93
N SER A 440 -9.42 -2.94 -14.37
CA SER A 440 -10.48 -2.41 -13.50
C SER A 440 -11.44 -3.56 -13.19
N MET A 441 -11.49 -3.98 -11.94
CA MET A 441 -12.19 -5.18 -11.48
C MET A 441 -13.67 -4.87 -11.24
N GLN A 442 -14.56 -5.76 -11.67
CA GLN A 442 -15.97 -5.70 -11.32
C GLN A 442 -16.17 -6.20 -9.88
N ILE A 443 -16.79 -5.40 -9.02
CA ILE A 443 -17.22 -5.83 -7.68
C ILE A 443 -18.55 -6.58 -7.83
N VAL A 444 -18.53 -7.91 -7.79
CA VAL A 444 -19.73 -8.74 -8.00
C VAL A 444 -20.31 -9.31 -6.71
N ASN A 445 -19.56 -9.35 -5.61
CA ASN A 445 -20.11 -9.69 -4.29
C ASN A 445 -19.30 -9.04 -3.17
N LYS A 446 -19.95 -8.73 -2.04
CA LYS A 446 -19.29 -8.32 -0.79
C LYS A 446 -19.99 -8.98 0.40
N ALA A 447 -19.21 -9.44 1.37
CA ALA A 447 -19.69 -9.91 2.67
C ALA A 447 -19.03 -9.10 3.78
N THR A 448 -19.77 -8.80 4.85
CA THR A 448 -19.21 -8.21 6.06
C THR A 448 -18.72 -9.26 7.06
N ASP A 449 -19.22 -10.50 6.95
CA ASP A 449 -18.71 -11.67 7.66
C ASP A 449 -18.76 -12.86 6.72
N TYR A 450 -17.62 -13.28 6.18
CA TYR A 450 -17.57 -14.39 5.21
C TYR A 450 -17.76 -15.78 5.84
N THR A 451 -17.75 -15.86 7.18
CA THR A 451 -17.93 -17.11 7.93
C THR A 451 -19.38 -17.32 8.39
N SER A 452 -20.21 -16.28 8.31
CA SER A 452 -21.61 -16.31 8.73
C SER A 452 -22.50 -17.04 7.73
N ASP A 453 -23.47 -17.80 8.25
CA ASP A 453 -24.57 -18.39 7.49
C ASP A 453 -25.73 -17.39 7.27
N ASP A 454 -25.69 -16.19 7.89
CA ASP A 454 -26.70 -15.15 7.74
C ASP A 454 -26.56 -14.45 6.37
N PRO A 455 -27.54 -14.57 5.44
CA PRO A 455 -27.45 -13.95 4.12
C PRO A 455 -27.40 -12.43 4.13
N SER A 456 -27.69 -11.77 5.26
CA SER A 456 -27.52 -10.32 5.41
C SER A 456 -26.06 -9.91 5.65
N LEU A 457 -25.25 -10.82 6.20
CA LEU A 457 -23.82 -10.62 6.46
C LEU A 457 -22.94 -11.28 5.38
N ASN A 458 -23.41 -12.40 4.83
CA ASN A 458 -22.78 -13.18 3.78
C ASN A 458 -23.77 -13.44 2.62
N PRO A 459 -24.09 -12.41 1.82
CA PRO A 459 -25.04 -12.56 0.74
C PRO A 459 -24.51 -13.54 -0.32
N PRO A 460 -25.39 -14.41 -0.88
CA PRO A 460 -25.00 -15.27 -1.97
C PRO A 460 -24.67 -14.45 -3.23
N LEU A 461 -23.65 -14.87 -3.96
CA LEU A 461 -23.27 -14.26 -5.24
C LEU A 461 -24.47 -14.23 -6.21
N VAL A 462 -24.76 -13.04 -6.73
CA VAL A 462 -25.80 -12.84 -7.76
C VAL A 462 -25.14 -12.81 -9.13
N GLU A 463 -25.37 -13.86 -9.92
CA GLU A 463 -24.87 -13.95 -11.29
C GLU A 463 -25.65 -13.06 -12.27
N GLY A 464 -24.99 -12.66 -13.36
CA GLY A 464 -25.61 -11.90 -14.45
C GLY A 464 -25.94 -10.45 -14.09
N GLN A 465 -25.20 -9.84 -13.17
CA GLN A 465 -25.31 -8.42 -12.86
C GLN A 465 -25.11 -7.57 -14.12
N VAL A 466 -26.02 -6.63 -14.35
CA VAL A 466 -26.05 -5.84 -15.60
C VAL A 466 -24.92 -4.81 -15.65
N ASN A 467 -24.53 -4.25 -14.50
CA ASN A 467 -23.55 -3.19 -14.43
C ASN A 467 -22.92 -3.09 -13.03
N PRO A 468 -22.19 -4.13 -12.57
CA PRO A 468 -21.45 -4.05 -11.31
C PRO A 468 -20.47 -2.86 -11.33
N MET A 469 -20.22 -2.29 -10.15
CA MET A 469 -19.21 -1.25 -9.99
C MET A 469 -17.83 -1.76 -10.43
N ARG A 470 -17.03 -0.90 -11.06
CA ARG A 470 -15.69 -1.24 -11.54
C ARG A 470 -14.65 -0.29 -10.95
N ARG A 471 -13.55 -0.85 -10.43
CA ARG A 471 -12.42 -0.08 -9.92
C ARG A 471 -11.14 -0.92 -9.83
N ASP A 472 -10.00 -0.26 -9.72
CA ASP A 472 -8.71 -0.94 -9.57
C ASP A 472 -8.31 -1.19 -8.10
N THR A 473 -8.95 -0.56 -7.11
CA THR A 473 -8.60 -0.72 -5.69
C THR A 473 -9.83 -0.89 -4.79
N VAL A 474 -9.99 -2.03 -4.13
CA VAL A 474 -11.17 -2.32 -3.29
C VAL A 474 -10.77 -2.53 -1.83
N THR A 475 -11.51 -1.92 -0.90
CA THR A 475 -11.31 -2.13 0.53
C THR A 475 -12.13 -3.31 1.03
N ILE A 476 -11.48 -4.24 1.72
CA ILE A 476 -12.11 -5.39 2.37
C ILE A 476 -12.06 -5.18 3.88
N PRO A 477 -13.20 -5.05 4.57
CA PRO A 477 -13.21 -4.90 6.03
C PRO A 477 -12.76 -6.19 6.73
N GLY A 478 -12.33 -6.08 7.99
CA GLY A 478 -11.95 -7.23 8.83
C GLY A 478 -13.07 -8.26 8.93
N GLY A 479 -12.74 -9.54 8.76
CA GLY A 479 -13.71 -10.63 8.71
C GLY A 479 -14.63 -10.64 7.49
N GLY A 480 -14.49 -9.68 6.57
CA GLY A 480 -15.29 -9.58 5.34
C GLY A 480 -14.70 -10.33 4.16
N SER A 481 -15.42 -10.30 3.03
CA SER A 481 -14.90 -10.78 1.76
C SER A 481 -15.42 -9.96 0.57
N VAL A 482 -14.74 -10.09 -0.56
CA VAL A 482 -15.18 -9.55 -1.84
C VAL A 482 -14.97 -10.58 -2.94
N THR A 483 -15.89 -10.63 -3.90
CA THR A 483 -15.67 -11.32 -5.17
C THR A 483 -15.47 -10.27 -6.26
N LEU A 484 -14.29 -10.32 -6.88
CA LEU A 484 -13.85 -9.43 -7.94
C LEU A 484 -13.82 -10.21 -9.24
N ARG A 485 -14.42 -9.67 -10.31
CA ARG A 485 -14.47 -10.34 -11.61
C ARG A 485 -13.66 -9.56 -12.64
N ILE A 486 -12.81 -10.28 -13.37
CA ILE A 486 -12.07 -9.75 -14.52
C ILE A 486 -12.24 -10.66 -15.73
N VAL A 487 -11.99 -10.11 -16.92
CA VAL A 487 -11.76 -10.88 -18.14
C VAL A 487 -10.26 -10.86 -18.40
N ALA A 488 -9.62 -12.01 -18.58
CA ALA A 488 -8.19 -12.13 -18.87
C ALA A 488 -7.90 -11.76 -20.34
N ASP A 489 -8.17 -10.51 -20.73
CA ASP A 489 -8.06 -9.98 -22.09
C ASP A 489 -6.87 -9.03 -22.30
N ASN A 490 -6.07 -8.82 -21.26
CA ASN A 490 -4.87 -8.00 -21.27
C ASN A 490 -3.62 -8.88 -21.05
N PRO A 491 -2.98 -9.41 -22.11
CA PRO A 491 -1.85 -10.32 -21.99
C PRO A 491 -0.65 -9.71 -21.27
N GLY A 492 -0.15 -10.37 -20.23
CA GLY A 492 0.98 -9.86 -19.45
C GLY A 492 1.14 -10.54 -18.09
N ALA A 493 1.99 -9.94 -17.25
CA ALA A 493 2.16 -10.30 -15.85
C ALA A 493 1.70 -9.13 -14.97
N TRP A 494 0.76 -9.39 -14.07
CA TRP A 494 0.06 -8.37 -13.29
C TRP A 494 0.08 -8.71 -11.80
N LEU A 495 0.46 -7.74 -10.97
CA LEU A 495 0.48 -7.90 -9.52
C LEU A 495 -0.92 -7.64 -8.94
N PHE A 496 -1.32 -8.45 -7.96
CA PHE A 496 -2.48 -8.21 -7.10
C PHE A 496 -2.02 -8.20 -5.66
N HIS A 497 -2.20 -7.09 -4.95
CA HIS A 497 -1.61 -6.92 -3.63
C HIS A 497 -2.39 -5.98 -2.73
N CYS A 498 -2.15 -6.08 -1.41
CA CYS A 498 -2.58 -5.05 -0.49
C CYS A 498 -1.75 -3.77 -0.72
N HIS A 499 -2.41 -2.61 -0.79
CA HIS A 499 -1.75 -1.33 -1.03
C HIS A 499 -1.29 -0.63 0.27
N ILE A 500 -1.42 -1.29 1.42
CA ILE A 500 -0.69 -0.89 2.62
C ILE A 500 0.75 -1.35 2.45
N GLU A 501 1.70 -0.40 2.49
CA GLU A 501 3.09 -0.67 2.11
C GLU A 501 3.73 -1.76 2.96
N TRP A 502 3.47 -1.69 4.27
CA TRP A 502 3.99 -2.65 5.24
C TRP A 502 3.50 -4.07 4.91
N HIS A 503 2.24 -4.20 4.49
CA HIS A 503 1.65 -5.48 4.15
C HIS A 503 2.23 -6.05 2.85
N LEU A 504 2.41 -5.20 1.82
CA LEU A 504 3.08 -5.60 0.58
C LEU A 504 4.52 -6.08 0.85
N GLU A 505 5.31 -5.28 1.57
CA GLU A 505 6.70 -5.62 1.93
C GLU A 505 6.79 -6.86 2.83
N SER A 506 5.73 -7.19 3.57
CA SER A 506 5.64 -8.44 4.33
C SER A 506 5.24 -9.66 3.49
N GLY A 507 4.80 -9.48 2.24
CA GLY A 507 4.45 -10.56 1.31
C GLY A 507 2.95 -10.75 1.03
N LEU A 508 2.10 -9.74 1.30
CA LEU A 508 0.67 -9.81 0.99
C LEU A 508 0.37 -9.48 -0.48
N ALA A 509 0.78 -10.37 -1.38
CA ALA A 509 0.61 -10.25 -2.82
C ALA A 509 0.49 -11.61 -3.52
N VAL A 510 0.03 -11.59 -4.77
CA VAL A 510 0.10 -12.70 -5.74
C VAL A 510 0.28 -12.12 -7.14
N GLN A 511 0.59 -12.96 -8.12
CA GLN A 511 0.73 -12.54 -9.52
C GLN A 511 -0.19 -13.32 -10.46
N PHE A 512 -0.72 -12.59 -11.44
CA PHE A 512 -1.60 -13.09 -12.48
C PHE A 512 -0.86 -13.02 -13.81
N ILE A 513 -0.68 -14.18 -14.44
CA ILE A 513 -0.11 -14.32 -15.78
C ILE A 513 -1.26 -14.56 -16.74
N THR A 514 -1.56 -13.58 -17.57
CA THR A 514 -2.73 -13.62 -18.45
C THR A 514 -2.26 -13.81 -19.89
N ALA A 515 -2.82 -14.80 -20.57
CA ALA A 515 -2.58 -15.08 -21.98
C ALA A 515 -1.07 -15.06 -22.36
N PRO A 516 -0.23 -15.91 -21.73
CA PRO A 516 1.23 -15.80 -21.87
C PRO A 516 1.74 -15.98 -23.30
N LEU A 517 1.07 -16.80 -24.12
CA LEU A 517 1.45 -17.01 -25.52
C LEU A 517 1.12 -15.78 -26.39
N GLU A 518 -0.03 -15.15 -26.15
CA GLU A 518 -0.43 -13.90 -26.78
C GLU A 518 0.48 -12.75 -26.32
N ALA A 519 0.93 -12.75 -25.06
CA ALA A 519 1.90 -11.79 -24.55
C ALA A 519 3.24 -11.93 -25.30
N GLN A 520 3.72 -13.16 -25.52
CA GLN A 520 4.92 -13.43 -26.33
C GLN A 520 4.76 -12.92 -27.77
N GLU A 521 3.62 -13.19 -28.42
CA GLU A 521 3.35 -12.72 -29.79
C GLU A 521 3.34 -11.19 -29.87
N ARG A 522 2.62 -10.53 -28.96
CA ARG A 522 2.46 -9.07 -28.96
C ARG A 522 3.73 -8.32 -28.56
N ALA A 523 4.65 -8.98 -27.86
CA ALA A 523 5.93 -8.42 -27.45
C ALA A 523 6.99 -8.39 -28.56
N GLN A 524 6.82 -9.17 -29.64
CA GLN A 524 7.83 -9.30 -30.69
C GLN A 524 8.20 -7.94 -31.32
N GLY A 525 9.47 -7.56 -31.17
CA GLY A 525 10.01 -6.30 -31.69
C GLY A 525 9.54 -5.03 -30.96
N ARG A 526 8.86 -5.16 -29.80
CA ARG A 526 8.34 -4.03 -29.03
C ARG A 526 8.98 -3.84 -27.66
N VAL A 527 9.57 -4.88 -27.08
CA VAL A 527 10.26 -4.80 -25.78
C VAL A 527 11.55 -3.99 -25.94
N PRO A 528 11.73 -2.88 -25.19
CA PRO A 528 12.96 -2.09 -25.26
C PRO A 528 14.18 -2.92 -24.83
N SER A 529 15.34 -2.73 -25.49
CA SER A 529 16.57 -3.44 -25.11
C SER A 529 16.98 -3.16 -23.67
N PHE A 530 16.71 -1.93 -23.19
CA PHE A 530 16.98 -1.50 -21.82
C PHE A 530 16.35 -2.42 -20.77
N MET A 531 15.23 -3.08 -21.10
CA MET A 531 14.59 -4.04 -20.19
C MET A 531 15.52 -5.20 -19.81
N TYR A 532 16.41 -5.61 -20.71
CA TYR A 532 17.41 -6.64 -20.46
C TYR A 532 18.70 -6.04 -19.87
N GLU A 533 19.08 -4.84 -20.30
CA GLU A 533 20.29 -4.14 -19.84
C GLU A 533 20.22 -3.77 -18.35
N GLN A 534 19.05 -3.30 -17.87
CA GLN A 534 18.86 -3.01 -16.45
C GLN A 534 19.04 -4.26 -15.58
N CYS A 535 18.55 -5.42 -16.03
CA CYS A 535 18.67 -6.68 -15.30
C CYS A 535 20.13 -7.14 -15.27
N ALA A 536 20.82 -7.05 -16.41
CA ALA A 536 22.25 -7.35 -16.49
C ALA A 536 23.08 -6.45 -15.55
N ALA A 537 22.75 -5.16 -15.47
CA ALA A 537 23.41 -4.21 -14.56
C ALA A 537 23.18 -4.53 -13.07
N LEU A 538 22.02 -5.11 -12.74
CA LEU A 538 21.67 -5.55 -11.39
C LEU A 538 22.09 -7.01 -11.08
N GLY A 539 22.66 -7.73 -12.05
CA GLY A 539 23.00 -9.14 -11.90
C GLY A 539 21.78 -10.07 -11.81
N MET A 540 20.63 -9.64 -12.33
CA MET A 540 19.38 -10.40 -12.35
C MET A 540 19.22 -11.16 -13.68
N PRO A 541 18.81 -12.43 -13.65
CA PRO A 541 18.53 -13.19 -14.87
C PRO A 541 17.26 -12.69 -15.57
N THR A 542 17.22 -12.83 -16.89
CA THR A 542 16.08 -12.46 -17.75
C THR A 542 15.50 -13.64 -18.51
N VAL A 543 15.94 -14.86 -18.19
CA VAL A 543 15.58 -16.08 -18.93
C VAL A 543 15.26 -17.18 -17.93
N GLY A 544 14.25 -17.97 -18.25
CA GLY A 544 13.84 -19.12 -17.47
C GLY A 544 12.61 -18.83 -16.62
N ASN A 545 12.30 -19.79 -15.76
CA ASN A 545 11.20 -19.73 -14.81
C ASN A 545 11.50 -18.72 -13.68
N ALA A 546 10.63 -18.62 -12.68
CA ALA A 546 10.81 -17.71 -11.54
C ALA A 546 12.13 -17.91 -10.75
N ALA A 547 12.79 -19.05 -10.89
CA ALA A 547 14.09 -19.37 -10.30
C ALA A 547 15.28 -19.22 -11.27
N GLY A 548 15.04 -18.93 -12.55
CA GLY A 548 16.07 -18.82 -13.60
C GLY A 548 16.38 -20.11 -14.36
N HIS A 549 15.54 -21.14 -14.25
CA HIS A 549 15.75 -22.43 -14.92
C HIS A 549 14.89 -22.59 -16.17
N ALA A 550 15.39 -23.32 -17.17
CA ALA A 550 14.63 -23.61 -18.39
C ALA A 550 13.52 -24.66 -18.17
N ASP A 551 13.70 -25.55 -17.20
CA ASP A 551 12.67 -26.51 -16.79
C ASP A 551 11.60 -25.77 -15.97
N PRO A 552 10.32 -25.76 -16.39
CA PRO A 552 9.25 -25.06 -15.67
C PRO A 552 9.01 -25.62 -14.25
N SER A 553 9.46 -26.83 -13.95
CA SER A 553 9.25 -27.49 -12.65
C SER A 553 10.43 -27.37 -11.68
N ASP A 554 11.63 -27.04 -12.16
CA ASP A 554 12.80 -26.85 -11.30
C ASP A 554 12.78 -25.46 -10.66
N LEU A 555 12.27 -25.36 -9.44
CA LEU A 555 12.25 -24.12 -8.65
C LEU A 555 13.41 -24.04 -7.65
N SER A 556 14.49 -24.80 -7.86
CA SER A 556 15.64 -24.75 -6.96
C SER A 556 16.28 -23.36 -6.96
N GLY A 557 16.44 -22.78 -5.77
CA GLY A 557 16.96 -21.42 -5.60
C GLY A 557 15.91 -20.31 -5.62
N LEU A 558 14.63 -20.62 -5.88
CA LEU A 558 13.55 -19.66 -5.68
C LEU A 558 13.44 -19.30 -4.17
N PRO A 559 13.41 -18.00 -3.81
CA PRO A 559 13.10 -17.58 -2.45
C PRO A 559 11.68 -18.06 -2.07
N LEU A 560 11.61 -18.89 -1.04
CA LEU A 560 10.36 -19.43 -0.52
C LEU A 560 10.32 -19.27 1.01
N GLY A 561 9.12 -19.09 1.52
CA GLY A 561 8.88 -18.81 2.93
C GLY A 561 9.11 -17.32 3.28
N PRO A 562 9.17 -16.96 4.56
CA PRO A 562 9.13 -17.85 5.70
C PRO A 562 7.78 -18.58 5.81
N TRP A 563 7.78 -19.72 6.51
CA TRP A 563 6.61 -20.61 6.59
C TRP A 563 5.85 -20.38 7.89
N LEU A 564 4.56 -20.71 7.91
CA LEU A 564 3.81 -20.72 9.16
C LEU A 564 4.53 -21.53 10.25
N GLN A 565 4.62 -20.92 11.43
CA GLN A 565 5.26 -21.57 12.56
C GLN A 565 4.47 -22.82 12.96
N LYS A 566 5.15 -23.96 13.10
CA LYS A 566 4.54 -25.16 13.68
C LYS A 566 4.34 -24.95 15.18
N LEU A 567 3.14 -24.52 15.56
CA LEU A 567 2.74 -24.33 16.95
C LEU A 567 2.68 -25.71 17.65
N GLY A 568 3.56 -25.91 18.63
CA GLY A 568 3.66 -27.16 19.38
C GLY A 568 4.98 -27.32 20.16
N TRP A 569 5.04 -28.37 20.99
CA TRP A 569 6.25 -28.73 21.72
C TRP A 569 7.29 -29.33 20.76
N LEU A 570 8.17 -28.50 20.21
CA LEU A 570 9.33 -28.98 19.45
C LEU A 570 10.20 -29.89 20.34
N PRO A 571 10.90 -30.89 19.79
CA PRO A 571 11.76 -31.77 20.58
C PRO A 571 12.72 -31.00 21.49
N LYS A 572 13.28 -29.88 21.01
CA LYS A 572 14.12 -28.98 21.82
C LYS A 572 13.37 -28.38 23.01
N GLY A 573 12.13 -27.95 22.82
CA GLY A 573 11.26 -27.46 23.90
C GLY A 573 10.95 -28.56 24.91
N ILE A 574 10.61 -29.77 24.43
CA ILE A 574 10.35 -30.94 25.29
C ILE A 574 11.57 -31.23 26.16
N TRP A 575 12.77 -31.27 25.57
CA TRP A 575 14.01 -31.51 26.31
C TRP A 575 14.35 -30.37 27.28
N ALA A 576 14.12 -29.11 26.89
CA ALA A 576 14.33 -27.96 27.78
C ALA A 576 13.39 -28.02 28.99
N MET A 577 12.09 -28.28 28.79
CA MET A 577 11.13 -28.43 29.87
C MET A 577 11.41 -29.67 30.72
N ALA A 578 11.77 -30.80 30.11
CA ALA A 578 12.20 -31.99 30.83
C ALA A 578 13.43 -31.69 31.71
N GLY A 579 14.39 -30.90 31.21
CA GLY A 579 15.54 -30.41 31.97
C GLY A 579 15.12 -29.53 33.15
N CYS A 580 14.25 -28.53 32.93
CA CYS A 580 13.71 -27.68 33.99
C CYS A 580 12.99 -28.49 35.08
N VAL A 581 12.11 -29.41 34.68
CA VAL A 581 11.38 -30.30 35.61
C VAL A 581 12.37 -31.17 36.39
N LEU A 582 13.36 -31.77 35.72
CA LEU A 582 14.39 -32.59 36.38
C LEU A 582 15.18 -31.77 37.42
N THR A 583 15.62 -30.56 37.07
CA THR A 583 16.34 -29.70 38.01
C THR A 583 15.49 -29.29 39.20
N ALA A 584 14.19 -29.00 38.99
CA ALA A 584 13.26 -28.69 40.05
C ALA A 584 13.06 -29.89 40.99
N VAL A 585 12.87 -31.10 40.44
CA VAL A 585 12.74 -32.33 41.22
C VAL A 585 14.00 -32.62 42.03
N ILE A 586 15.19 -32.50 41.43
CA ILE A 586 16.47 -32.66 42.15
C ILE A 586 16.56 -31.63 43.29
N GLY A 587 16.18 -30.37 43.03
CA GLY A 587 16.14 -29.32 44.05
C GLY A 587 15.23 -29.69 45.23
N ILE A 588 14.00 -30.14 44.95
CA ILE A 588 13.04 -30.58 45.98
C ILE A 588 13.59 -31.77 46.78
N VAL A 589 14.12 -32.79 46.10
CA VAL A 589 14.71 -33.97 46.77
C VAL A 589 15.89 -33.57 47.65
N THR A 590 16.72 -32.62 47.21
CA THR A 590 17.85 -32.12 48.00
C THR A 590 17.37 -31.41 49.28
N VAL A 591 16.31 -30.59 49.17
CA VAL A 591 15.68 -29.94 50.34
C VAL A 591 15.07 -30.98 51.28
N MET A 592 14.35 -31.97 50.76
CA MET A 592 13.79 -33.06 51.56
C MET A 592 14.86 -33.87 52.27
N TRP A 593 15.98 -34.19 51.59
CA TRP A 593 17.13 -34.83 52.22
C TRP A 593 17.63 -33.98 53.38
N TYR A 594 17.87 -32.68 53.16
CA TYR A 594 18.35 -31.78 54.21
C TYR A 594 17.38 -31.68 55.39
N ALA A 595 16.08 -31.72 55.14
CA ALA A 595 15.05 -31.71 56.17
C ALA A 595 14.90 -33.06 56.92
N MET A 596 15.21 -34.18 56.26
CA MET A 596 15.18 -35.54 56.83
C MET A 596 16.50 -35.93 57.53
N GLY A 597 17.62 -35.31 57.14
CA GLY A 597 18.87 -35.36 57.89
C GLY A 597 18.63 -34.70 59.24
N GLY A 598 18.39 -35.53 60.26
CA GLY A 598 17.79 -35.15 61.53
C GLY A 598 18.37 -33.85 62.12
N SER A 599 17.48 -33.07 62.73
CA SER A 599 17.87 -31.99 63.63
C SER A 599 18.95 -32.52 64.57
N ILE A 600 20.14 -31.91 64.54
CA ILE A 600 21.17 -32.12 65.56
C ILE A 600 20.44 -31.97 66.91
N THR A 601 20.48 -33.03 67.72
CA THR A 601 19.78 -33.00 69.01
C THR A 601 20.39 -31.90 69.89
N GLU A 602 19.61 -31.32 70.81
CA GLU A 602 20.17 -30.35 71.78
C GLU A 602 21.41 -30.93 72.50
N GLU A 603 21.43 -32.23 72.76
CA GLU A 603 22.60 -32.94 73.29
C GLU A 603 23.80 -32.93 72.34
N GLU A 604 23.64 -33.21 71.04
CA GLU A 604 24.75 -33.14 70.07
C GLU A 604 25.25 -31.70 69.87
N MET A 605 24.34 -30.71 69.89
CA MET A 605 24.70 -29.29 69.85
C MET A 605 25.44 -28.86 71.12
N GLU A 606 25.00 -29.30 72.30
CA GLU A 606 25.68 -29.06 73.57
C GLU A 606 27.02 -29.80 73.65
N GLU A 607 27.14 -30.99 73.07
CA GLU A 607 28.39 -31.75 73.00
C GLU A 607 29.39 -31.08 72.05
N GLU A 608 28.96 -30.59 70.88
CA GLU A 608 29.80 -29.76 70.00
C GLU A 608 30.16 -28.43 70.65
N ALA A 609 29.24 -27.77 71.34
CA ALA A 609 29.51 -26.53 72.07
C ALA A 609 30.50 -26.76 73.22
N ARG A 610 30.34 -27.85 73.99
CA ARG A 610 31.30 -28.28 75.03
C ARG A 610 32.66 -28.60 74.42
N LYS A 611 32.74 -29.35 73.31
CA LYS A 611 34.01 -29.62 72.61
C LYS A 611 34.69 -28.32 72.15
N ARG A 612 33.93 -27.36 71.62
CA ARG A 612 34.46 -26.03 71.23
C ARG A 612 34.89 -25.18 72.43
N ILE A 613 34.18 -25.27 73.57
CA ILE A 613 34.56 -24.58 74.82
C ILE A 613 35.82 -25.23 75.42
N GLU A 614 35.89 -26.56 75.49
CA GLU A 614 37.07 -27.30 75.95
C GLU A 614 38.29 -27.03 75.06
N GLU A 615 38.14 -26.98 73.73
CA GLU A 615 39.21 -26.57 72.83
C GLU A 615 39.67 -25.13 73.07
N LYS A 616 38.73 -24.21 73.37
CA LYS A 616 39.04 -22.83 73.75
C LYS A 616 39.75 -22.76 75.10
N GLU A 617 39.35 -23.53 76.11
CA GLU A 617 40.03 -23.60 77.41
C GLU A 617 41.41 -24.25 77.32
N ARG A 618 41.56 -25.29 76.47
CA ARG A 618 42.87 -25.90 76.17
C ARG A 618 43.82 -24.91 75.51
N LYS A 619 43.31 -24.05 74.62
CA LYS A 619 44.05 -22.94 74.01
C LYS A 619 44.30 -21.78 74.99
N GLY A 620 43.40 -21.52 75.94
CA GLY A 620 43.53 -20.48 76.96
C GLY A 620 44.55 -20.80 78.06
N LYS A 621 44.63 -22.07 78.51
CA LYS A 621 45.68 -22.53 79.44
C LYS A 621 47.08 -22.53 78.82
N PHE A 622 47.17 -22.60 77.49
CA PHE A 622 48.44 -22.52 76.75
C PHE A 622 49.04 -21.10 76.69
N PHE A 623 48.24 -20.05 76.97
CA PHE A 623 48.69 -18.65 76.97
C PHE A 623 48.72 -17.98 78.36
N GLY A 624 48.39 -18.71 79.44
CA GLY A 624 48.34 -18.19 80.82
C GLY A 624 49.61 -18.40 81.66
N LEU A 625 50.61 -19.15 81.18
CA LEU A 625 51.86 -19.42 81.88
C LEU A 625 53.06 -19.07 80.97
N ILE A 626 53.33 -17.77 80.84
CA ILE A 626 54.60 -17.13 81.20
C ILE A 626 54.50 -15.64 80.89
N LYS A 627 54.31 -14.89 81.98
CA LYS A 627 54.51 -13.45 82.12
C LYS A 627 55.99 -13.24 82.51
N ARG A 628 56.61 -12.21 81.92
CA ARG A 628 57.93 -11.60 82.21
C ARG A 628 58.46 -11.75 83.65
N LYS A 629 59.77 -11.95 83.79
CA LYS A 629 60.60 -11.27 84.81
C LYS A 629 62.08 -11.17 84.39
N SER A 630 62.62 -9.96 84.58
CA SER A 630 64.01 -9.45 84.51
C SER A 630 64.86 -9.79 83.30
#